data_AF-A0A2E2Q0N0-F1
#
_entry.id   AF-A0A2E2Q0N0-F1
#
_cell.length_a   1.000
_cell.length_b   1.000
_cell.length_c   1.000
_cell.angle_alpha   90.00
_cell.angle_beta   90.00
_cell.angle_gamma   90.00
#
_symmetry.space_group_name_H-M   'P 1'
#
loop_
_entity.id
_entity.type
_entity.pdbx_description
1 polymer ?
#
loop_
_entity_poly.entity_id
_entity_poly.type
_entity_poly.pdbx_seq_one_letter_code
_entity_poly.pdbx_strand_id
1 'polypeptide(L)'
;MKRSLLTPLAVSGLLLALTACGDDAASDAADDAPADVAASVAASASTEVDVEGMLDSVDDSTLLGALGQGISGVLPGAGSYAVAGSTLTITMEGSVDADGETSCSIAGGAASALGVGEDTMLVLAFPDGDIVCEI
;
A
#
# COMPACT_ATOMS: atom_id res chain seq x y z
N MET A 1 -20.87 6.55 47.70
CA MET A 1 -19.61 5.81 47.47
C MET A 1 -19.86 4.93 46.24
N LYS A 2 -19.14 4.94 45.12
CA LYS A 2 -17.89 5.54 44.64
C LYS A 2 -18.10 5.90 43.16
N ARG A 3 -17.59 7.07 42.74
CA ARG A 3 -17.28 7.39 41.35
C ARG A 3 -16.12 6.50 40.91
N SER A 4 -16.14 5.97 39.69
CA SER A 4 -14.91 5.51 39.03
C SER A 4 -14.95 5.95 37.57
N LEU A 5 -13.95 6.76 37.23
CA LEU A 5 -13.68 7.37 35.95
C LEU A 5 -13.19 6.30 34.97
N LEU A 6 -13.65 6.36 33.72
CA LEU A 6 -12.91 5.83 32.58
C LEU A 6 -12.90 6.91 31.49
N THR A 7 -11.77 7.59 31.47
CA THR A 7 -11.31 8.58 30.49
C THR A 7 -11.11 7.89 29.14
N PRO A 8 -11.70 8.34 28.03
CA PRO A 8 -11.15 8.00 26.72
C PRO A 8 -9.87 8.82 26.53
N LEU A 9 -8.74 8.11 26.40
CA LEU A 9 -7.45 8.69 26.02
C LEU A 9 -7.61 9.43 24.70
N ALA A 10 -7.30 10.73 24.74
CA ALA A 10 -6.97 11.51 23.58
C ALA A 10 -5.65 10.98 22.97
N VAL A 11 -5.76 10.18 21.91
CA VAL A 11 -4.65 9.85 21.00
C VAL A 11 -5.18 10.03 19.59
N SER A 12 -5.16 11.26 19.09
CA SER A 12 -5.37 11.59 17.69
C SER A 12 -4.85 13.00 17.47
N GLY A 13 -3.54 13.10 17.24
CA GLY A 13 -2.91 14.42 17.09
C GLY A 13 -1.41 14.33 16.89
N LEU A 14 -0.93 13.42 16.05
CA LEU A 14 0.42 13.49 15.50
C LEU A 14 0.45 12.57 14.27
N LEU A 15 0.35 13.14 13.06
CA LEU A 15 0.83 12.61 11.76
C LEU A 15 0.21 13.44 10.61
N LEU A 16 0.46 14.75 10.62
CA LEU A 16 0.25 15.64 9.47
C LEU A 16 1.50 16.49 9.31
N ALA A 17 2.57 15.87 8.82
CA ALA A 17 3.78 16.58 8.41
C ALA A 17 4.65 15.71 7.49
N LEU A 18 4.10 15.24 6.36
CA LEU A 18 4.93 14.90 5.19
C LEU A 18 4.17 15.30 3.92
N THR A 19 4.88 16.00 3.03
CA THR A 19 4.53 16.45 1.67
C THR A 19 4.11 17.92 1.52
N ALA A 20 5.06 18.82 1.74
CA ALA A 20 5.21 20.00 0.88
C ALA A 20 6.70 20.23 0.64
N CYS A 21 7.25 19.38 -0.24
CA CYS A 21 8.43 19.71 -1.03
C CYS A 21 7.90 20.55 -2.20
N GLY A 22 8.19 21.86 -2.21
CA GLY A 22 7.63 22.78 -3.19
C GLY A 22 8.17 24.20 -3.00
N ASP A 23 9.37 24.38 -3.55
CA ASP A 23 10.01 25.58 -4.11
C ASP A 23 9.39 26.98 -3.89
N ASP A 24 10.27 27.91 -3.53
CA ASP A 24 10.14 29.34 -3.20
C ASP A 24 9.32 30.20 -4.20
N ALA A 25 8.30 30.93 -3.71
CA ALA A 25 7.86 32.20 -4.31
C ALA A 25 7.09 33.08 -3.30
N ALA A 26 7.71 34.18 -2.89
CA ALA A 26 7.06 35.25 -2.15
C ALA A 26 5.94 35.91 -2.99
N SER A 27 4.73 36.06 -2.45
CA SER A 27 3.90 37.27 -2.61
C SER A 27 2.66 37.27 -1.71
N ASP A 28 2.32 38.49 -1.32
CA ASP A 28 1.28 38.98 -0.43
C ASP A 28 -0.16 38.83 -0.98
N ALA A 29 -1.12 38.85 -0.06
CA ALA A 29 -2.52 39.27 -0.19
C ALA A 29 -3.68 38.30 -0.55
N ALA A 30 -4.70 38.40 0.32
CA ALA A 30 -6.16 38.44 0.09
C ALA A 30 -7.01 37.16 0.18
N ASP A 31 -7.63 37.02 1.37
CA ASP A 31 -9.03 36.68 1.68
C ASP A 31 -10.03 36.67 0.49
N ASP A 32 -10.53 35.49 0.10
CA ASP A 32 -11.92 35.25 -0.35
C ASP A 32 -12.15 33.72 -0.48
N ALA A 33 -12.77 33.10 0.53
CA ALA A 33 -13.24 31.71 0.44
C ALA A 33 -14.77 31.72 0.32
N PRO A 34 -15.37 31.23 -0.80
CA PRO A 34 -16.81 31.22 -0.95
C PRO A 34 -17.43 30.18 -0.01
N ALA A 35 -18.38 30.63 0.82
CA ALA A 35 -19.12 29.85 1.81
C ALA A 35 -20.03 28.74 1.22
N ASP A 36 -19.98 28.49 -0.08
CA ASP A 36 -20.86 27.57 -0.81
C ASP A 36 -20.43 26.09 -0.77
N VAL A 37 -19.21 25.78 -0.32
CA VAL A 37 -18.74 24.39 -0.21
C VAL A 37 -19.35 23.66 1.00
N ALA A 38 -19.70 24.39 2.07
CA ALA A 38 -20.21 23.78 3.29
C ALA A 38 -21.64 23.21 3.13
N ALA A 39 -22.45 23.75 2.22
CA ALA A 39 -23.82 23.30 2.00
C ALA A 39 -23.91 22.00 1.17
N SER A 40 -22.91 21.72 0.33
CA SER A 40 -22.86 20.51 -0.51
C SER A 40 -22.34 19.28 0.24
N VAL A 41 -21.60 19.46 1.34
CA VAL A 41 -21.13 18.36 2.20
C VAL A 41 -22.25 17.79 3.08
N ALA A 42 -23.24 18.60 3.46
CA ALA A 42 -24.34 18.15 4.33
C ALA A 42 -25.35 17.21 3.65
N ALA A 43 -25.38 17.16 2.32
CA ALA A 43 -26.33 16.32 1.56
C ALA A 43 -25.85 14.87 1.35
N SER A 44 -24.60 14.53 1.70
CA SER A 44 -24.03 13.19 1.45
C SER A 44 -23.89 12.33 2.70
N ALA A 45 -24.41 12.77 3.85
CA ALA A 45 -24.21 12.12 5.15
C ALA A 45 -25.11 10.91 5.43
N SER A 46 -25.51 10.15 4.39
CA SER A 46 -26.28 8.90 4.56
C SER A 46 -26.00 7.89 3.44
N THR A 47 -24.78 7.87 2.91
CA THR A 47 -24.27 6.67 2.24
C THR A 47 -23.44 5.92 3.27
N GLU A 48 -24.01 4.87 3.84
CA GLU A 48 -23.21 3.78 4.39
C GLU A 48 -22.19 3.40 3.30
N VAL A 49 -20.92 3.73 3.52
CA VAL A 49 -19.86 3.31 2.61
C VAL A 49 -19.75 1.80 2.83
N ASP A 50 -20.30 1.04 1.91
CA ASP A 50 -20.17 -0.41 1.85
C ASP A 50 -18.71 -0.71 1.49
N VAL A 51 -17.86 -0.71 2.53
CA VAL A 51 -16.42 -0.96 2.39
C VAL A 51 -16.18 -2.35 1.81
N GLU A 52 -17.03 -3.33 2.16
CA GLU A 52 -16.96 -4.70 1.62
C GLU A 52 -17.15 -4.73 0.09
N GLY A 53 -18.17 -4.05 -0.46
CA GLY A 53 -18.37 -3.95 -1.90
C GLY A 53 -17.34 -3.09 -2.65
N MET A 54 -16.62 -2.21 -1.95
CA MET A 54 -15.52 -1.44 -2.52
C MET A 54 -14.20 -2.23 -2.58
N LEU A 55 -14.03 -3.21 -1.68
CA LEU A 55 -12.89 -4.14 -1.68
C LEU A 55 -13.10 -5.31 -2.64
N ASP A 56 -14.35 -5.73 -2.88
CA ASP A 56 -14.72 -6.75 -3.87
C ASP A 56 -14.37 -6.32 -5.32
N SER A 57 -14.18 -5.01 -5.55
CA SER A 57 -13.89 -4.44 -6.86
C SER A 57 -12.40 -4.17 -7.11
N VAL A 58 -11.49 -4.52 -6.20
CA VAL A 58 -10.05 -4.38 -6.45
C VAL A 58 -9.59 -5.57 -7.27
N ASP A 59 -9.36 -5.36 -8.57
CA ASP A 59 -8.84 -6.41 -9.45
C ASP A 59 -7.52 -6.99 -8.91
N ASP A 60 -7.36 -8.31 -8.97
CA ASP A 60 -6.13 -9.03 -8.55
C ASP A 60 -4.85 -8.45 -9.17
N SER A 61 -4.96 -7.96 -10.40
CA SER A 61 -3.85 -7.30 -11.11
C SER A 61 -3.37 -6.02 -10.41
N THR A 62 -4.27 -5.29 -9.74
CA THR A 62 -3.93 -4.09 -8.96
C THR A 62 -3.24 -4.47 -7.66
N LEU A 63 -3.72 -5.51 -6.97
CA LEU A 63 -3.08 -6.05 -5.77
C LEU A 63 -1.68 -6.59 -6.08
N LEU A 64 -1.53 -7.31 -7.18
CA LEU A 64 -0.24 -7.80 -7.66
C LEU A 64 0.72 -6.68 -8.05
N GLY A 65 0.20 -5.61 -8.65
CA GLY A 65 0.98 -4.41 -8.93
C GLY A 65 1.48 -3.75 -7.65
N ALA A 66 0.62 -3.60 -6.64
CA ALA A 66 0.99 -3.06 -5.33
C ALA A 66 2.00 -3.95 -4.61
N LEU A 67 1.82 -5.28 -4.65
CA LEU A 67 2.76 -6.26 -4.12
C LEU A 67 4.11 -6.16 -4.83
N GLY A 68 4.12 -6.10 -6.16
CA GLY A 68 5.33 -5.95 -6.96
C GLY A 68 6.11 -4.68 -6.64
N GLN A 69 5.38 -3.56 -6.46
CA GLN A 69 5.97 -2.29 -6.04
C GLN A 69 6.55 -2.38 -4.61
N GLY A 70 5.82 -3.01 -3.69
CA GLY A 70 6.26 -3.20 -2.30
C GLY A 70 7.50 -4.08 -2.20
N ILE A 71 7.49 -5.24 -2.88
CA ILE A 71 8.62 -6.16 -2.94
C ILE A 71 9.83 -5.46 -3.57
N SER A 72 9.67 -4.76 -4.69
CA SER A 72 10.78 -4.07 -5.35
C SER A 72 11.40 -2.96 -4.49
N GLY A 73 10.65 -2.40 -3.54
CA GLY A 73 11.17 -1.40 -2.59
C GLY A 73 11.83 -2.00 -1.35
N VAL A 74 11.56 -3.26 -1.02
CA VAL A 74 11.99 -3.89 0.24
C VAL A 74 13.04 -4.97 0.02
N LEU A 75 12.95 -5.74 -1.08
CA LEU A 75 13.93 -6.78 -1.36
C LEU A 75 15.24 -6.15 -1.86
N PRO A 76 16.37 -6.49 -1.23
CA PRO A 76 17.66 -6.10 -1.75
C PRO A 76 17.90 -6.78 -3.11
N GLY A 77 18.30 -5.99 -4.11
CA GLY A 77 18.52 -6.48 -5.46
C GLY A 77 17.26 -6.62 -6.32
N ALA A 78 16.06 -6.38 -5.79
CA ALA A 78 14.88 -6.34 -6.66
C ALA A 78 14.94 -5.10 -7.58
N GLY A 79 14.91 -5.33 -8.89
CA GLY A 79 15.05 -4.28 -9.90
C GLY A 79 13.70 -3.83 -10.46
N SER A 80 13.04 -4.70 -11.23
CA SER A 80 11.75 -4.43 -11.87
C SER A 80 10.77 -5.56 -11.59
N TYR A 81 9.47 -5.29 -11.78
CA TYR A 81 8.46 -6.33 -11.72
C TYR A 81 7.53 -6.29 -12.94
N ALA A 82 6.90 -7.42 -13.22
CA ALA A 82 5.88 -7.58 -14.24
C ALA A 82 4.74 -8.44 -13.69
N VAL A 83 3.51 -8.07 -14.05
CA VAL A 83 2.30 -8.82 -13.73
C VAL A 83 1.73 -9.40 -15.01
N ALA A 84 1.52 -10.71 -15.04
CA ALA A 84 0.93 -11.43 -16.16
C ALA A 84 -0.16 -12.37 -15.64
N GLY A 85 -1.42 -11.95 -15.76
CA GLY A 85 -2.54 -12.66 -15.15
C GLY A 85 -2.37 -12.75 -13.63
N SER A 86 -2.39 -13.96 -13.08
CA SER A 86 -2.17 -14.25 -11.66
C SER A 86 -0.70 -14.45 -11.31
N THR A 87 0.24 -14.09 -12.19
CA THR A 87 1.68 -14.25 -11.92
C THR A 87 2.35 -12.90 -11.75
N LEU A 88 3.07 -12.72 -10.64
CA LEU A 88 3.97 -11.61 -10.40
C LEU A 88 5.41 -12.10 -10.53
N THR A 89 6.17 -11.52 -11.45
CA THR A 89 7.59 -11.80 -11.63
C THR A 89 8.39 -10.59 -11.18
N ILE A 90 9.33 -10.79 -10.25
CA ILE A 90 10.30 -9.79 -9.80
C ILE A 90 11.65 -10.13 -10.41
N THR A 91 12.23 -9.21 -11.16
CA THR A 91 13.61 -9.31 -11.63
C THR A 91 14.56 -8.98 -10.49
N MET A 92 15.47 -9.89 -10.18
CA MET A 92 16.44 -9.78 -9.11
C MET A 92 17.86 -9.60 -9.65
N GLU A 93 18.63 -8.75 -8.98
CA GLU A 93 20.09 -8.64 -9.07
C GLU A 93 20.68 -9.44 -7.90
N GLY A 94 21.46 -10.47 -8.20
CA GLY A 94 21.97 -11.39 -7.18
C GLY A 94 22.04 -12.82 -7.70
N SER A 95 22.01 -13.80 -6.80
CA SER A 95 21.99 -15.23 -7.19
C SER A 95 20.97 -16.02 -6.38
N VAL A 96 20.34 -17.01 -7.04
CA VAL A 96 19.31 -17.88 -6.43
C VAL A 96 19.86 -18.57 -5.18
N ASP A 97 21.08 -19.11 -5.25
CA ASP A 97 21.69 -19.89 -4.17
C ASP A 97 21.96 -19.08 -2.90
N ALA A 98 22.24 -17.78 -3.02
CA ALA A 98 22.54 -16.92 -1.88
C ALA A 98 21.29 -16.26 -1.29
N ASP A 99 20.40 -15.81 -2.17
CA ASP A 99 19.36 -14.84 -1.80
C ASP A 99 17.93 -15.38 -1.98
N GLY A 100 17.75 -16.49 -2.71
CA GLY A 100 16.45 -16.98 -3.17
C GLY A 100 15.47 -17.30 -2.03
N GLU A 101 15.87 -18.12 -1.05
CA GLU A 101 14.97 -18.56 0.02
C GLU A 101 14.54 -17.41 0.94
N THR A 102 15.49 -16.53 1.29
CA THR A 102 15.21 -15.36 2.13
C THR A 102 14.31 -14.36 1.40
N SER A 103 14.60 -14.12 0.12
CA SER A 103 13.80 -13.24 -0.74
C SER A 103 12.38 -13.76 -0.90
N CYS A 104 12.20 -15.07 -1.12
CA CYS A 104 10.88 -15.69 -1.17
C CYS A 104 10.13 -15.58 0.16
N SER A 105 10.78 -15.76 1.30
CA SER A 105 10.13 -15.61 2.61
C SER A 105 9.60 -14.18 2.83
N ILE A 106 10.35 -13.16 2.44
CA ILE A 106 9.93 -11.75 2.56
C ILE A 106 8.77 -11.46 1.60
N ALA A 107 8.92 -11.89 0.35
CA ALA A 107 7.93 -11.67 -0.69
C ALA A 107 6.61 -12.41 -0.39
N GLY A 108 6.70 -13.63 0.17
CA GLY A 108 5.55 -14.39 0.62
C GLY A 108 4.83 -13.72 1.78
N GLY A 109 5.56 -13.27 2.81
CA GLY A 109 4.97 -12.50 3.90
C GLY A 109 4.28 -11.21 3.45
N ALA A 110 4.84 -10.52 2.45
CA ALA A 110 4.22 -9.33 1.86
C ALA A 110 2.92 -9.67 1.10
N ALA A 111 2.90 -10.76 0.35
CA ALA A 111 1.72 -11.24 -0.36
C ALA A 111 0.59 -11.61 0.61
N SER A 112 0.89 -12.37 1.67
CA SER A 112 -0.10 -12.72 2.69
C SER A 112 -0.66 -11.48 3.40
N ALA A 113 0.18 -10.46 3.64
CA ALA A 113 -0.26 -9.21 4.27
C ALA A 113 -1.18 -8.37 3.36
N LEU A 114 -1.02 -8.49 2.04
CA LEU A 114 -1.88 -7.81 1.05
C LEU A 114 -3.12 -8.64 0.67
N GLY A 115 -3.28 -9.85 1.22
CA GLY A 115 -4.39 -10.74 0.90
C GLY A 115 -4.31 -11.31 -0.52
N VAL A 116 -3.12 -11.36 -1.11
CA VAL A 116 -2.91 -12.02 -2.41
C VAL A 116 -3.08 -13.52 -2.21
N GLY A 117 -4.06 -14.11 -2.90
CA GLY A 117 -4.51 -15.47 -2.68
C GLY A 117 -3.52 -16.55 -3.14
N GLU A 118 -3.78 -17.78 -2.71
CA GLU A 118 -3.03 -19.00 -3.07
C GLU A 118 -3.04 -19.34 -4.57
N ASP A 119 -3.97 -18.77 -5.34
CA ASP A 119 -4.05 -18.89 -6.79
C ASP A 119 -3.02 -18.03 -7.54
N THR A 120 -2.26 -17.22 -6.80
CA THR A 120 -1.28 -16.31 -7.35
C THR A 120 0.09 -16.99 -7.37
N MET A 121 0.89 -16.72 -8.40
CA MET A 121 2.24 -17.26 -8.51
C MET A 121 3.24 -16.12 -8.40
N LEU A 122 4.16 -16.23 -7.45
CA LEU A 122 5.24 -15.28 -7.25
C LEU A 122 6.56 -15.89 -7.74
N VAL A 123 7.20 -15.23 -8.70
CA VAL A 123 8.46 -15.69 -9.30
C VAL A 123 9.53 -14.64 -9.06
N LEU A 124 10.69 -15.05 -8.55
CA LEU A 124 11.89 -14.23 -8.49
C LEU A 124 12.83 -14.70 -9.60
N ALA A 125 13.08 -13.83 -10.57
CA ALA A 125 13.93 -14.11 -11.72
C ALA A 125 15.33 -13.55 -11.47
N PHE A 126 16.28 -14.43 -11.14
CA PHE A 126 17.70 -14.09 -10.97
C PHE A 126 18.46 -14.36 -12.29
N PRO A 127 19.64 -13.75 -12.48
CA PRO A 127 20.45 -13.98 -13.68
C PRO A 127 20.90 -15.44 -13.85
N ASP A 128 21.03 -16.19 -12.75
CA ASP A 128 21.44 -17.60 -12.73
C ASP A 128 20.28 -18.61 -12.63
N GLY A 129 19.04 -18.14 -12.47
CA GLY A 129 17.85 -18.98 -12.49
C GLY A 129 16.61 -18.33 -11.88
N ASP A 130 15.46 -18.95 -12.10
CA ASP A 130 14.20 -18.49 -11.52
C ASP A 130 13.82 -19.37 -10.31
N ILE A 131 13.21 -18.76 -9.30
CA ILE A 131 12.60 -19.47 -8.16
C ILE A 131 11.14 -19.06 -8.04
N VAL A 132 10.28 -20.06 -7.83
CA VAL A 132 8.87 -19.85 -7.52
C VAL A 132 8.71 -19.86 -6.00
N CYS A 133 8.17 -18.78 -5.45
CA CYS A 133 7.91 -18.66 -4.03
C CYS A 133 6.51 -19.22 -3.71
N GLU A 134 6.40 -20.02 -2.65
CA GLU A 134 5.11 -20.34 -2.07
C GLU A 134 4.55 -19.12 -1.32
N ILE A 135 3.25 -18.91 -1.45
CA ILE A 135 2.50 -17.79 -0.86
C ILE A 135 1.27 -18.27 -0.11
#